data_AF-A0A3D8ICB5-F1
#
_entry.id   AF-A0A3D8ICB5-F1
#
_cell.length_a   1.000
_cell.length_b   1.000
_cell.length_c   1.000
_cell.angle_alpha   90.00
_cell.angle_beta   90.00
_cell.angle_gamma   90.00
#
_symmetry.space_group_name_H-M   'P 1'
#
loop_
_entity.id
_entity.type
_entity.pdbx_description
1 polymer ?
#
loop_
_entity_poly.entity_id
_entity_poly.type
_entity_poly.pdbx_seq_one_letter_code
_entity_poly.pdbx_strand_id
1 'polypeptide(L)'
;MTKQLANLVKIAKQKLDTQEKLLIRNQTLIMRKKSDIDSINATIASTPLPSSGSFNAYQNQKAAIQAHLYEIEEIQGQIALLRQEQEHIKAEIRIAHIEHEKMLHLYNKAKDEEKIELNKKEVKKLDETTLMLHIRQKIMQK
;
A
#
# COMPACT_ATOMS: atom_id res chain seq x y z
N MET A 1 6.80 2.55 -27.79
CA MET A 1 5.58 2.97 -27.05
C MET A 1 5.30 2.04 -25.86
N THR A 2 5.23 0.72 -26.06
CA THR A 2 4.98 -0.28 -25.01
C THR A 2 6.02 -0.29 -23.88
N LYS A 3 7.31 -0.05 -24.16
CA LYS A 3 8.35 0.12 -23.11
C LYS A 3 8.12 1.34 -22.20
N GLN A 4 7.62 2.46 -22.74
CA GLN A 4 7.32 3.65 -21.94
C GLN A 4 6.10 3.43 -21.06
N LEU A 5 5.05 2.78 -21.59
CA LEU A 5 3.87 2.39 -20.81
C LEU A 5 4.21 1.38 -19.70
N ALA A 6 5.08 0.40 -19.96
CA ALA A 6 5.56 -0.53 -18.94
C ALA A 6 6.25 0.20 -17.77
N ASN A 7 7.06 1.22 -18.06
CA ASN A 7 7.68 2.04 -17.04
C ASN A 7 6.64 2.84 -16.23
N LEU A 8 5.60 3.38 -16.88
CA LEU A 8 4.52 4.09 -16.21
C LEU A 8 3.71 3.18 -15.28
N VAL A 9 3.41 1.94 -15.70
CA VAL A 9 2.78 0.93 -14.84
C VAL A 9 3.65 0.64 -13.62
N LYS A 10 4.96 0.48 -13.82
CA LYS A 10 5.91 0.25 -12.73
C LYS A 10 5.93 1.41 -11.73
N ILE A 11 5.95 2.65 -12.21
CA ILE A 11 5.92 3.85 -11.35
C ILE A 11 4.61 3.91 -10.57
N ALA A 12 3.46 3.65 -11.22
CA ALA A 12 2.17 3.63 -10.56
C ALA A 12 2.11 2.55 -9.47
N LYS A 13 2.67 1.36 -9.73
CA LYS A 13 2.77 0.28 -8.75
C LYS A 13 3.65 0.66 -7.57
N GLN A 14 4.80 1.27 -7.83
CA GLN A 14 5.68 1.78 -6.76
C GLN A 14 4.98 2.81 -5.88
N LYS A 15 4.21 3.73 -6.46
CA LYS A 15 3.41 4.71 -5.70
C LYS A 15 2.40 4.01 -4.79
N LEU A 16 1.66 3.02 -5.30
CA LEU A 16 0.75 2.21 -4.51
C LEU A 16 1.47 1.51 -3.34
N ASP A 17 2.57 0.82 -3.62
CA ASP A 17 3.35 0.09 -2.61
C ASP A 17 3.91 1.03 -1.52
N THR A 18 4.28 2.27 -1.88
CA THR A 18 4.73 3.26 -0.89
C THR A 18 3.62 3.67 0.07
N GLN A 19 2.39 3.85 -0.44
CA GLN A 19 1.25 4.21 0.40
C GLN A 19 0.82 3.04 1.31
N GLU A 20 0.86 1.80 0.81
CA GLU A 20 0.63 0.60 1.63
C GLU A 20 1.65 0.46 2.76
N LYS A 21 2.94 0.74 2.49
CA LYS A 21 3.98 0.77 3.53
C LYS A 21 3.72 1.84 4.58
N LEU A 22 3.27 3.03 4.17
CA LEU A 22 2.90 4.10 5.09
C LEU A 22 1.73 3.68 5.99
N LEU A 23 0.73 3.00 5.43
CA LEU A 23 -0.41 2.47 6.18
C LEU A 23 0.05 1.48 7.26
N ILE A 24 0.91 0.52 6.90
CA ILE A 24 1.45 -0.48 7.84
C ILE A 24 2.25 0.21 8.95
N ARG A 25 3.06 1.21 8.60
CA ARG A 25 3.82 1.99 9.58
C ARG A 25 2.90 2.72 10.56
N ASN A 26 1.87 3.40 10.06
CA ASN A 26 0.90 4.10 10.90
C ASN A 26 0.15 3.12 11.82
N GLN A 27 -0.28 1.95 11.31
CA GLN A 27 -0.89 0.90 12.13
C GLN A 27 0.04 0.38 13.23
N THR A 28 1.33 0.22 12.91
CA THR A 28 2.35 -0.18 13.90
C THR A 28 2.51 0.86 15.00
N LEU A 29 2.48 2.15 14.65
CA LEU A 29 2.53 3.24 15.64
C LEU A 29 1.31 3.25 16.55
N ILE A 30 0.11 3.07 15.99
CA ILE A 30 -1.14 2.94 16.78
C ILE A 30 -1.04 1.76 17.74
N MET A 31 -0.56 0.61 17.27
CA MET A 31 -0.41 -0.59 18.09
C MET A 31 0.56 -0.35 19.26
N ARG A 32 1.70 0.30 19.00
CA ARG A 32 2.66 0.67 20.05
C ARG A 32 2.04 1.57 21.10
N LYS A 33 1.34 2.64 20.68
CA LYS A 33 0.64 3.55 21.60
C LYS A 33 -0.41 2.85 22.45
N LYS A 34 -1.13 1.87 21.90
CA LYS A 34 -2.05 1.04 22.68
C LYS A 34 -1.31 0.20 23.71
N SER A 35 -0.19 -0.39 23.33
CA SER A 35 0.67 -1.14 24.27
C SER A 35 1.20 -0.24 25.39
N ASP A 36 1.50 1.04 25.11
CA ASP A 36 1.92 2.00 26.13
C ASP A 36 0.77 2.26 27.13
N ILE A 37 -0.46 2.44 26.64
CA ILE A 37 -1.67 2.55 27.49
C ILE A 37 -1.85 1.28 28.34
N ASP A 38 -1.68 0.10 27.77
CA ASP A 38 -1.82 -1.17 28.50
C ASP A 38 -0.76 -1.29 29.61
N SER A 39 0.47 -0.82 29.37
CA SER A 39 1.53 -0.77 30.38
C SER A 39 1.20 0.20 31.51
N ILE A 40 0.66 1.39 31.20
CA ILE A 40 0.22 2.36 32.22
C ILE A 40 -0.94 1.78 33.03
N ASN A 41 -1.92 1.13 32.38
CA ASN A 41 -3.03 0.46 33.05
C ASN A 41 -2.56 -0.65 33.99
N ALA A 42 -1.58 -1.46 33.57
CA ALA A 42 -0.96 -2.47 34.42
C ALA A 42 -0.27 -1.84 35.65
N THR A 43 0.41 -0.71 35.45
CA THR A 43 1.06 0.06 36.52
C THR A 43 0.01 0.55 37.53
N ILE A 44 -1.08 1.17 37.06
CA ILE A 44 -2.19 1.61 37.91
C ILE A 44 -2.80 0.43 38.68
N ALA A 45 -3.06 -0.71 38.01
CA ALA A 45 -3.65 -1.89 38.63
C ALA A 45 -2.73 -2.52 39.69
N SER A 46 -1.41 -2.46 39.48
CA SER A 46 -0.42 -2.94 40.44
C SER A 46 -0.18 -2.02 41.63
N THR A 47 -0.73 -0.80 41.60
CA THR A 47 -0.53 0.23 42.62
C THR A 47 -1.42 -0.07 43.83
N PRO A 48 -0.87 -0.52 44.98
CA PRO A 48 -1.69 -0.85 46.14
C PRO A 48 -2.23 0.41 46.79
N LEU A 49 -3.53 0.41 47.09
CA LEU A 49 -4.13 1.45 47.94
C LEU A 49 -3.71 1.20 49.39
N PRO A 50 -3.24 2.23 50.13
CA PRO A 50 -2.88 2.07 51.53
C PRO A 50 -4.12 1.70 52.35
N SER A 51 -4.13 0.49 52.92
CA SER A 51 -5.18 0.01 53.83
C SER A 51 -5.06 0.63 55.23
N SER A 52 -3.91 1.20 55.54
CA SER A 52 -3.61 1.99 56.75
C SER A 52 -2.46 2.96 56.44
N GLY A 53 -2.47 4.15 57.04
CA GLY A 53 -1.42 5.15 56.82
C GLY A 53 -1.90 6.61 56.91
N SER A 54 -0.95 7.54 56.85
CA SER A 54 -1.18 8.99 56.86
C SER A 54 -1.98 9.43 55.62
N PHE A 55 -2.95 10.34 55.81
CA PHE A 55 -3.74 10.96 54.73
C PHE A 55 -2.89 11.52 53.58
N ASN A 56 -1.67 11.97 53.88
CA ASN A 56 -0.72 12.47 52.88
C ASN A 56 -0.27 11.36 51.90
N ALA A 57 -0.11 10.12 52.37
CA ALA A 57 0.26 8.99 51.51
C ALA A 57 -0.88 8.66 50.52
N TYR A 58 -2.12 8.71 50.99
CA TYR A 58 -3.29 8.55 50.13
C TYR A 58 -3.40 9.66 49.07
N GLN A 59 -3.19 10.93 49.45
CA GLN A 59 -3.19 12.03 48.49
C GLN A 59 -2.12 11.87 47.42
N ASN A 60 -0.90 11.51 47.80
CA ASN A 60 0.20 11.30 46.86
C ASN A 60 -0.11 10.16 45.87
N GLN A 61 -0.69 9.05 46.36
CA GLN A 61 -1.09 7.92 45.51
C GLN A 61 -2.19 8.32 44.52
N LYS A 62 -3.18 9.08 44.99
CA LYS A 62 -4.28 9.59 44.14
C LYS A 62 -3.74 10.54 43.07
N ALA A 63 -2.81 11.42 43.42
CA ALA A 63 -2.17 12.33 42.47
C ALA A 63 -1.36 11.57 41.40
N ALA A 64 -0.64 10.50 41.80
CA ALA A 64 0.10 9.65 40.86
C ALA A 64 -0.85 8.93 39.87
N ILE A 65 -1.96 8.37 40.35
CA ILE A 65 -2.96 7.74 39.47
C ILE A 65 -3.57 8.78 38.51
N GLN A 66 -3.87 9.98 38.99
CA GLN A 66 -4.36 11.06 38.13
C GLN A 66 -3.34 11.44 37.05
N ALA A 67 -2.05 11.54 37.40
CA ALA A 67 -1.00 11.81 36.43
C ALA A 67 -0.94 10.74 35.33
N HIS A 68 -1.05 9.46 35.68
CA HIS A 68 -1.13 8.38 34.70
C HIS A 68 -2.38 8.44 33.82
N LEU A 69 -3.53 8.85 34.37
CA LEU A 69 -4.75 9.05 33.57
C LEU A 69 -4.59 10.19 32.56
N TYR A 70 -3.95 11.30 32.94
CA TYR A 70 -3.63 12.38 32.02
C TYR A 70 -2.70 11.92 30.88
N GLU A 71 -1.71 11.10 31.20
CA GLU A 71 -0.81 10.51 30.20
C GLU A 71 -1.58 9.60 29.22
N ILE A 72 -2.52 8.79 29.71
CA ILE A 72 -3.40 7.98 28.86
C ILE A 72 -4.24 8.86 27.93
N GLU A 73 -4.84 9.95 28.44
CA GLU A 73 -5.63 10.88 27.62
C GLU A 73 -4.77 11.51 26.51
N GLU A 74 -3.53 11.90 26.81
CA GLU A 74 -2.60 12.43 25.81
C GLU A 74 -2.31 11.39 24.71
N ILE A 75 -1.98 10.14 25.10
CA ILE A 75 -1.73 9.06 24.15
C ILE A 75 -2.97 8.76 23.31
N GLN A 76 -4.17 8.80 23.90
CA GLN A 76 -5.43 8.65 23.17
C GLN A 76 -5.64 9.76 22.13
N GLY A 77 -5.32 11.00 22.47
CA GLY A 77 -5.32 12.12 21.52
C GLY A 77 -4.38 11.87 20.34
N GLN A 78 -3.17 11.38 20.61
CA GLN A 78 -2.20 11.02 19.57
C GLN A 78 -2.69 9.84 18.70
N ILE A 79 -3.38 8.85 19.28
CA ILE A 79 -4.02 7.75 18.53
C ILE A 79 -5.13 8.30 17.62
N ALA A 80 -5.91 9.28 18.07
CA ALA A 80 -6.96 9.88 17.25
C ALA A 80 -6.38 10.57 16.01
N LEU A 81 -5.28 11.32 16.18
CA LEU A 81 -4.55 11.93 15.05
C LEU A 81 -4.02 10.88 14.08
N LEU A 82 -3.41 9.80 14.58
CA LEU A 82 -2.92 8.71 13.74
C LEU A 82 -4.05 8.01 12.98
N ARG A 83 -5.24 7.87 13.58
CA ARG A 83 -6.42 7.32 12.89
C ARG A 83 -6.92 8.25 11.78
N GLN A 84 -6.89 9.56 12.00
CA GLN A 84 -7.24 10.52 10.96
C GLN A 84 -6.26 10.43 9.78
N GLU A 85 -4.96 10.36 10.08
CA GLU A 85 -3.92 10.12 9.07
C GLU A 85 -4.13 8.78 8.33
N GLN A 86 -4.55 7.73 9.06
CA GLN A 86 -4.85 6.43 8.48
C GLN A 86 -5.95 6.51 7.41
N GLU A 87 -7.03 7.27 7.66
CA GLU A 87 -8.10 7.47 6.69
C GLU A 87 -7.63 8.25 5.46
N HIS A 88 -6.76 9.24 5.65
CA HIS A 88 -6.12 9.94 4.54
C HIS A 88 -5.26 9.00 3.68
N ILE A 89 -4.42 8.17 4.31
CA ILE A 89 -3.59 7.19 3.59
C ILE A 89 -4.46 6.20 2.81
N LYS A 90 -5.58 5.73 3.38
CA LYS A 90 -6.52 4.84 2.67
C LYS A 90 -7.14 5.50 1.43
N ALA A 91 -7.47 6.79 1.53
CA ALA A 91 -7.97 7.54 0.38
C ALA A 91 -6.92 7.63 -0.74
N GLU A 92 -5.67 7.93 -0.37
CA GLU A 92 -4.54 7.97 -1.31
C GLU A 92 -4.25 6.61 -1.95
N ILE A 93 -4.32 5.51 -1.18
CA ILE A 93 -4.22 4.14 -1.71
C ILE A 93 -5.30 3.89 -2.77
N ARG A 94 -6.54 4.30 -2.50
CA ARG A 94 -7.64 4.12 -3.45
C ARG A 94 -7.38 4.85 -4.77
N ILE A 95 -6.87 6.08 -4.70
CA ILE A 95 -6.51 6.89 -5.87
C ILE A 95 -5.36 6.21 -6.64
N ALA A 96 -4.28 5.85 -5.94
CA ALA A 96 -3.12 5.20 -6.54
C ALA A 96 -3.47 3.85 -7.19
N HIS A 97 -4.39 3.09 -6.60
CA HIS A 97 -4.88 1.84 -7.17
C HIS A 97 -5.65 2.08 -8.48
N ILE A 98 -6.53 3.08 -8.52
CA ILE A 98 -7.24 3.45 -9.75
C ILE A 98 -6.25 3.89 -10.84
N GLU A 99 -5.24 4.68 -10.49
CA GLU A 99 -4.18 5.10 -11.42
C GLU A 99 -3.39 3.89 -11.97
N HIS A 100 -3.01 2.96 -11.10
CA HIS A 100 -2.34 1.73 -11.50
C HIS A 100 -3.17 0.90 -12.49
N GLU A 101 -4.44 0.66 -12.18
CA GLU A 101 -5.33 -0.12 -13.05
C GLU A 101 -5.56 0.55 -14.41
N LYS A 102 -5.70 1.88 -14.44
CA LYS A 102 -5.78 2.64 -15.69
C LYS A 102 -4.54 2.46 -16.55
N MET A 103 -3.36 2.58 -15.95
CA MET A 103 -2.09 2.39 -16.66
C MET A 103 -1.92 0.96 -17.16
N LEU A 104 -2.30 -0.03 -16.34
CA LEU A 104 -2.23 -1.44 -16.71
C LEU A 104 -3.17 -1.75 -17.89
N HIS A 105 -4.38 -1.20 -17.87
CA HIS A 105 -5.33 -1.35 -18.97
C HIS A 105 -4.78 -0.78 -20.28
N LEU A 106 -4.23 0.44 -20.25
CA LEU A 106 -3.61 1.07 -21.43
C LEU A 106 -2.42 0.28 -21.96
N TYR A 107 -1.58 -0.24 -21.05
CA TYR A 107 -0.45 -1.09 -21.42
C TYR A 107 -0.92 -2.38 -22.11
N ASN A 108 -1.91 -3.07 -21.56
CA ASN A 108 -2.44 -4.31 -22.14
C ASN A 108 -3.05 -4.06 -23.52
N LYS A 109 -3.83 -2.98 -23.67
CA LYS A 109 -4.39 -2.59 -24.97
C LYS A 109 -3.29 -2.35 -26.03
N ALA A 110 -2.26 -1.59 -25.68
CA ALA A 110 -1.14 -1.32 -26.58
C ALA A 110 -0.35 -2.59 -26.94
N LYS A 111 -0.22 -3.52 -25.98
CA LYS A 111 0.43 -4.83 -26.19
C LYS A 111 -0.37 -5.72 -27.14
N ASP A 112 -1.70 -5.73 -27.00
CA ASP A 112 -2.58 -6.51 -27.86
C ASP A 112 -2.59 -5.96 -29.30
N GLU A 113 -2.62 -4.63 -29.45
CA GLU A 113 -2.46 -3.97 -30.75
C GLU A 113 -1.12 -4.29 -31.41
N GLU A 114 -0.02 -4.24 -30.64
CA GLU A 114 1.32 -4.60 -31.13
C GLU A 114 1.36 -6.07 -31.59
N LYS A 115 0.73 -6.98 -30.85
CA LYS A 115 0.64 -8.41 -31.20
C LYS A 115 -0.17 -8.63 -32.48
N ILE A 116 -1.30 -7.94 -32.65
CA ILE A 116 -2.13 -8.03 -33.85
C ILE A 116 -1.33 -7.55 -35.08
N GLU A 117 -0.62 -6.44 -34.97
CA GLU A 117 0.21 -5.92 -36.06
C GLU A 117 1.40 -6.84 -36.40
N LEU A 118 2.01 -7.47 -35.40
CA LEU A 118 3.06 -8.47 -35.60
C LEU A 118 2.53 -9.69 -36.36
N ASN A 119 1.38 -10.23 -35.95
CA ASN A 119 0.73 -11.35 -36.63
C ASN A 119 0.36 -11.00 -38.07
N LYS A 120 -0.19 -9.80 -38.33
CA LYS A 120 -0.49 -9.36 -39.71
C LYS A 120 0.76 -9.31 -40.59
N LYS A 121 1.88 -8.81 -40.05
CA LYS A 121 3.17 -8.77 -40.77
C LYS A 121 3.72 -10.16 -41.02
N GLU A 122 3.58 -11.07 -40.06
CA GLU A 122 4.02 -12.46 -40.20
C GLU A 122 3.22 -13.22 -41.27
N VAL A 123 1.89 -13.09 -41.26
CA VAL A 123 1.02 -13.66 -42.30
C VAL A 123 1.39 -13.14 -43.69
N LYS A 124 1.56 -11.82 -43.85
CA LYS A 124 1.99 -11.24 -45.14
C LYS A 124 3.32 -11.80 -45.64
N LYS A 125 4.31 -11.94 -44.74
CA LYS A 125 5.62 -12.53 -45.09
C LYS A 125 5.51 -14.00 -45.48
N LEU A 126 4.65 -14.77 -44.81
CA LEU A 126 4.36 -16.17 -45.16
C LEU A 126 3.71 -16.28 -46.53
N ASP A 127 2.75 -15.41 -46.85
CA ASP A 127 2.11 -15.37 -48.16
C ASP A 127 3.11 -15.01 -49.27
N GLU A 128 3.95 -13.98 -49.05
CA GLU A 128 4.99 -13.55 -49.98
C GLU A 128 6.02 -14.65 -50.25
N THR A 129 6.49 -15.33 -49.19
CA THR A 129 7.45 -16.44 -49.33
C THR A 129 6.84 -17.65 -50.04
N THR A 130 5.57 -17.95 -49.76
CA THR A 130 4.83 -19.04 -50.44
C THR A 130 4.66 -18.75 -51.93
N LEU A 131 4.30 -17.51 -52.29
CA LEU A 131 4.23 -17.05 -53.68
C LEU A 131 5.57 -17.18 -54.39
N MET A 132 6.67 -16.73 -53.76
CA MET A 132 8.01 -16.86 -54.33
C MET A 132 8.41 -18.32 -54.55
N LEU A 133 8.13 -19.21 -53.59
CA LEU A 133 8.39 -20.64 -53.72
C LEU A 133 7.62 -21.26 -54.89
N HIS A 134 6.33 -20.92 -55.01
CA HIS A 134 5.49 -21.42 -56.10
C HIS A 134 5.97 -20.95 -57.47
N ILE A 135 6.30 -19.66 -57.61
CA ILE A 135 6.86 -19.09 -58.85
C ILE A 135 8.16 -19.80 -59.22
N ARG A 136 9.05 -20.01 -58.25
CA ARG A 136 10.34 -20.70 -58.47
C ARG A 136 10.16 -22.14 -58.94
N GLN A 137 9.23 -22.90 -58.35
CA GLN A 137 8.90 -24.25 -58.81
C GLN A 137 8.37 -24.25 -60.24
N LYS A 138 7.51 -23.29 -60.58
CA LYS A 138 6.95 -23.15 -61.94
C LYS A 138 8.00 -22.83 -63.00
N ILE A 139 9.04 -22.07 -62.63
CA ILE A 139 10.17 -21.76 -63.51
C ILE A 139 11.07 -23.00 -63.71
N MET A 140 11.29 -23.82 -62.67
CA MET A 140 12.14 -25.02 -62.78
C MET A 140 11.47 -26.22 -63.47
N GLN A 141 10.15 -26.19 -63.70
CA GLN A 141 9.41 -27.23 -64.42
C GLN A 141 9.21 -26.90 -65.92
N LYS A 142 9.69 -25.75 -66.39
CA LYS A 142 9.79 -25.39 -67.81
C LYS A 142 11.22 -25.60 -68.30
#